data_AF-A0A2R6FBU7-F1
#
_entry.id   AF-A0A2R6FBU7-F1
#
_cell.length_a   1.000
_cell.length_b   1.000
_cell.length_c   1.000
_cell.angle_alpha   90.00
_cell.angle_beta   90.00
_cell.angle_gamma   90.00
#
_symmetry.space_group_name_H-M   'P 1'
#
loop_
_entity.id
_entity.type
_entity.pdbx_description
1 polymer ?
#
loop_
_entity_poly.entity_id
_entity_poly.type
_entity_poly.pdbx_seq_one_letter_code
_entity_poly.pdbx_strand_id
1 'polypeptide(L)'
;MIGVVGGGVAGLATAYRLQQRGHEVRVFEASEELGGLAAVYETAGDPIEKFYHHLSKSEETIVELAEELGLGEDVEWRIGKNAYYTEGVVHPMDKPWEILSFPHWSLYDKFRLGMLTLDVDVRGGVPKFDTYERLEDFEDVPVEQFAREHTTRNVYETFFEPLLDAKFGSRKADVSAAWLLGRIKFRGERDILKGEVLGYLDGGFGRLLDALVEAVGRENIETGTRVTGVKTEDGAVTGLTVQSEVNGETEAHDVDSVVVAAMPDVLEELTGYPCEIDFQGTVCSVISMDEPLLDTYWLNIADEAPFGALIEHTNFVERERYDGDHLLYVARYVQSPEEDVWQQDDAEVRETWLSGIESLFPEFDRGAVNWVKTARNPRTAPVYERGYLDMVVPYDLSAEVADGVYYAGMASEAQYPERSLNGGIVAGYEVADRIDGR
;
A
#
# COMPACT_ATOMS: atom_id res chain seq x y z
N MET A 1 12.04 12.38 26.60
CA MET A 1 11.69 11.12 25.90
C MET A 1 10.55 11.39 24.93
N ILE A 2 10.57 10.79 23.74
CA ILE A 2 9.50 10.86 22.73
C ILE A 2 8.81 9.50 22.66
N GLY A 3 7.48 9.48 22.79
CA GLY A 3 6.68 8.28 22.61
C GLY A 3 6.20 8.13 21.17
N VAL A 4 6.42 6.97 20.55
CA VAL A 4 5.92 6.66 19.20
C VAL A 4 4.82 5.61 19.32
N VAL A 5 3.64 5.91 18.78
CA VAL A 5 2.46 5.02 18.78
C VAL A 5 2.40 4.29 17.45
N GLY A 6 2.67 2.99 17.47
CA GLY A 6 2.67 2.10 16.30
C GLY A 6 4.07 1.63 15.92
N GLY A 7 4.24 0.30 15.85
CA GLY A 7 5.47 -0.41 15.45
C GLY A 7 5.49 -0.81 13.98
N GLY A 8 4.76 -0.09 13.12
CA GLY A 8 4.84 -0.21 11.67
C GLY A 8 6.07 0.50 11.09
N VAL A 9 6.24 0.42 9.76
CA VAL A 9 7.40 1.01 9.06
C VAL A 9 7.57 2.51 9.38
N ALA A 10 6.48 3.28 9.44
CA ALA A 10 6.53 4.71 9.74
C ALA A 10 7.02 4.99 11.17
N GLY A 11 6.51 4.26 12.17
CA GLY A 11 6.91 4.43 13.56
C GLY A 11 8.36 4.02 13.80
N LEU A 12 8.78 2.89 13.22
CA LEU A 12 10.17 2.43 13.29
C LEU A 12 11.14 3.40 12.59
N ALA A 13 10.78 3.91 11.41
CA ALA A 13 11.58 4.92 10.70
C ALA A 13 11.67 6.24 11.48
N THR A 14 10.56 6.68 12.09
CA THR A 14 10.52 7.85 12.98
C THR A 14 11.50 7.66 14.14
N ALA A 15 11.40 6.53 14.84
CA ALA A 15 12.24 6.23 15.99
C ALA A 15 13.73 6.19 15.62
N TYR A 16 14.06 5.51 14.52
CA TYR A 16 15.41 5.46 13.99
C TYR A 16 15.97 6.86 13.70
N ARG A 17 15.20 7.71 12.99
CA ARG A 17 15.62 9.06 12.61
C ARG A 17 15.79 9.99 13.82
N LEU A 18 14.90 9.89 14.80
CA LEU A 18 14.98 10.64 16.06
C LEU A 18 16.19 10.21 16.90
N GLN A 19 16.46 8.91 17.02
CA GLN A 19 17.63 8.40 17.74
C GLN A 19 18.94 8.81 17.08
N GLN A 20 19.03 8.80 15.74
CA GLN A 20 20.19 9.34 15.01
C GLN A 20 20.47 10.82 15.36
N ARG A 21 19.44 11.55 15.80
CA ARG A 21 19.54 12.96 16.24
C ARG A 21 19.75 13.13 17.74
N GLY A 22 19.90 12.03 18.47
CA GLY A 22 20.20 12.03 19.90
C GLY A 22 18.98 12.12 20.81
N HIS A 23 17.76 11.93 20.27
CA HIS A 23 16.55 11.86 21.07
C HIS A 23 16.38 10.48 21.72
N GLU A 24 15.88 10.46 22.95
CA GLU A 24 15.44 9.23 23.61
C GLU A 24 14.03 8.89 23.15
N VAL A 25 13.83 7.70 22.59
CA VAL A 25 12.57 7.28 21.95
C VAL A 25 12.10 5.95 22.49
N ARG A 26 10.79 5.81 22.70
CA ARG A 26 10.12 4.56 23.03
C ARG A 26 8.99 4.30 22.04
N VAL A 27 8.99 3.14 21.38
CA VAL A 27 7.93 2.71 20.45
C VAL A 27 6.97 1.77 21.18
N PHE A 28 5.67 2.04 21.08
CA PHE A 28 4.62 1.20 21.65
C PHE A 28 3.76 0.62 20.52
N GLU A 29 3.66 -0.70 20.44
CA GLU A 29 2.85 -1.43 19.47
C GLU A 29 1.83 -2.31 20.19
N ALA A 30 0.56 -2.18 19.82
CA ALA A 30 -0.52 -2.95 20.44
C ALA A 30 -0.43 -4.45 20.09
N SER A 31 -0.02 -4.79 18.88
CA SER A 31 0.20 -6.18 18.44
C SER A 31 1.45 -6.81 19.06
N GLU A 32 1.51 -8.14 19.10
CA GLU A 32 2.76 -8.87 19.39
C GLU A 32 3.75 -8.80 18.21
N GLU A 33 3.26 -8.53 16.99
CA GLU A 33 4.06 -8.46 15.77
C GLU A 33 4.32 -7.00 15.35
N LEU A 34 5.55 -6.74 14.88
CA LEU A 34 5.96 -5.46 14.29
C LEU A 34 5.76 -5.45 12.76
N GLY A 35 5.83 -4.27 12.16
CA GLY A 35 5.78 -4.07 10.71
C GLY A 35 4.43 -3.60 10.17
N GLY A 36 3.36 -3.71 10.94
CA GLY A 36 2.02 -3.26 10.52
C GLY A 36 1.59 -3.92 9.20
N LEU A 37 1.27 -3.13 8.18
CA LEU A 37 0.90 -3.64 6.86
C LEU A 37 2.05 -4.28 6.06
N ALA A 38 3.29 -4.17 6.56
CA ALA A 38 4.46 -4.86 6.03
C ALA A 38 4.81 -6.14 6.82
N ALA A 39 3.97 -6.55 7.78
CA ALA A 39 4.15 -7.81 8.50
C ALA A 39 4.20 -9.00 7.53
N VAL A 40 4.89 -10.05 7.93
CA VAL A 40 5.20 -11.22 7.08
C VAL A 40 4.61 -12.50 7.64
N TYR A 41 4.53 -13.52 6.79
CA TYR A 41 4.37 -14.91 7.14
C TYR A 41 5.70 -15.64 6.93
N GLU A 42 6.06 -16.49 7.89
CA GLU A 42 7.13 -17.47 7.69
C GLU A 42 6.73 -18.47 6.59
N THR A 43 7.71 -18.81 5.75
CA THR A 43 7.63 -19.88 4.74
C THR A 43 8.73 -20.93 5.01
N ALA A 44 8.88 -21.92 4.13
CA ALA A 44 10.00 -22.86 4.20
C ALA A 44 11.35 -22.20 3.82
N GLY A 45 11.32 -21.09 3.09
CA GLY A 45 12.48 -20.27 2.75
C GLY A 45 12.31 -18.85 3.28
N ASP A 46 12.41 -17.85 2.40
CA ASP A 46 12.28 -16.45 2.76
C ASP A 46 10.87 -16.12 3.32
N PRO A 47 10.75 -15.19 4.27
CA PRO A 47 9.44 -14.70 4.69
C PRO A 47 8.72 -14.01 3.52
N ILE A 48 7.40 -13.99 3.58
CA ILE A 48 6.54 -13.39 2.56
C ILE A 48 5.56 -12.41 3.21
N GLU A 49 5.39 -11.21 2.64
CA GLU A 49 4.52 -10.19 3.23
C GLU A 49 3.06 -10.64 3.24
N LYS A 50 2.30 -10.25 4.28
CA LYS A 50 0.87 -10.57 4.40
C LYS A 50 0.02 -9.89 3.32
N PHE A 51 0.51 -8.77 2.80
CA PHE A 51 -0.01 -8.03 1.66
C PHE A 51 1.13 -7.86 0.65
N TYR A 52 0.85 -7.94 -0.64
CA TYR A 52 1.87 -7.78 -1.67
C TYR A 52 2.53 -6.40 -1.62
N HIS A 53 3.85 -6.35 -1.80
CA HIS A 53 4.63 -5.11 -1.89
C HIS A 53 5.70 -5.23 -3.00
N HIS A 54 6.01 -4.09 -3.62
CA HIS A 54 7.15 -3.88 -4.50
C HIS A 54 7.49 -2.39 -4.49
N LEU A 55 8.70 -2.05 -4.92
CA LEU A 55 9.14 -0.67 -5.04
C LEU A 55 9.01 -0.17 -6.47
N SER A 56 8.70 1.11 -6.61
CA SER A 56 8.97 1.87 -7.83
C SER A 56 10.34 2.56 -7.74
N LYS A 57 10.94 2.83 -8.90
CA LYS A 57 12.21 3.57 -9.01
C LYS A 57 12.14 4.99 -8.41
N SER A 58 10.96 5.57 -8.34
CA SER A 58 10.74 6.88 -7.71
C SER A 58 10.77 6.84 -6.18
N GLU A 59 10.77 5.66 -5.57
CA GLU A 59 10.80 5.48 -4.12
C GLU A 59 12.24 5.44 -3.61
N GLU A 60 12.88 6.60 -3.60
CA GLU A 60 14.31 6.72 -3.27
C GLU A 60 14.56 6.60 -1.76
N THR A 61 13.69 7.13 -0.90
CA THR A 61 13.92 7.19 0.56
C THR A 61 14.01 5.81 1.21
N ILE A 62 13.21 4.83 0.77
CA ILE A 62 13.31 3.45 1.27
C ILE A 62 14.60 2.77 0.80
N VAL A 63 15.09 3.09 -0.39
CA VAL A 63 16.36 2.57 -0.91
C VAL A 63 17.53 3.19 -0.15
N GLU A 64 17.50 4.50 0.09
CA GLU A 64 18.48 5.20 0.93
C GLU A 64 18.50 4.64 2.36
N LEU A 65 17.33 4.40 2.96
CA LEU A 65 17.25 3.76 4.28
C LEU A 65 17.84 2.34 4.25
N ALA A 66 17.56 1.55 3.20
CA ALA A 66 18.17 0.23 3.05
C ALA A 66 19.70 0.35 2.95
N GLU A 67 20.25 1.32 2.23
CA GLU A 67 21.69 1.60 2.18
C GLU A 67 22.26 1.98 3.57
N GLU A 68 21.59 2.87 4.31
CA GLU A 68 21.98 3.26 5.67
C GLU A 68 22.02 2.06 6.64
N LEU A 69 21.12 1.09 6.45
CA LEU A 69 21.04 -0.15 7.22
C LEU A 69 21.95 -1.28 6.70
N GLY A 70 22.73 -1.02 5.63
CA GLY A 70 23.64 -2.01 5.05
C GLY A 70 22.97 -3.07 4.17
N LEU A 71 21.72 -2.84 3.74
CA LEU A 71 20.93 -3.69 2.85
C LEU A 71 20.84 -3.14 1.41
N GLY A 72 21.56 -2.06 1.08
CA GLY A 72 21.46 -1.42 -0.23
C GLY A 72 21.79 -2.34 -1.41
N GLU A 73 22.79 -3.22 -1.26
CA GLU A 73 23.15 -4.21 -2.30
C GLU A 73 22.10 -5.33 -2.44
N ASP A 74 21.20 -5.48 -1.46
CA ASP A 74 20.13 -6.48 -1.46
C ASP A 74 18.86 -5.95 -2.15
N VAL A 75 18.80 -4.67 -2.56
CA VAL A 75 17.67 -4.12 -3.32
C VAL A 75 17.80 -4.50 -4.80
N GLU A 76 16.93 -5.38 -5.26
CA GLU A 76 16.95 -5.94 -6.60
C GLU A 76 15.90 -5.27 -7.50
N TRP A 77 16.32 -4.82 -8.69
CA TRP A 77 15.42 -4.28 -9.71
C TRP A 77 15.12 -5.33 -10.77
N ARG A 78 13.86 -5.76 -10.83
CA ARG A 78 13.38 -6.90 -11.62
C ARG A 78 12.27 -6.46 -12.57
N ILE A 79 11.97 -7.30 -13.56
CA ILE A 79 10.87 -7.05 -14.50
C ILE A 79 9.61 -7.73 -14.00
N GLY A 80 8.63 -6.93 -13.57
CA GLY A 80 7.28 -7.38 -13.28
C GLY A 80 6.45 -7.44 -14.56
N LYS A 81 5.92 -8.62 -14.89
CA LYS A 81 4.97 -8.78 -16.00
C LYS A 81 3.54 -8.62 -15.53
N ASN A 82 2.77 -7.82 -16.26
CA ASN A 82 1.39 -7.49 -15.98
C ASN A 82 0.48 -7.98 -17.10
N ALA A 83 -0.70 -8.46 -16.72
CA ALA A 83 -1.74 -8.83 -17.65
C ALA A 83 -3.14 -8.42 -17.16
N TYR A 84 -4.09 -8.55 -18.07
CA TYR A 84 -5.49 -8.25 -17.88
C TYR A 84 -6.33 -9.44 -18.34
N TYR A 85 -7.12 -10.01 -17.43
CA TYR A 85 -8.03 -11.12 -17.73
C TYR A 85 -9.40 -10.57 -18.10
N THR A 86 -9.87 -10.87 -19.30
CA THR A 86 -11.23 -10.55 -19.73
C THR A 86 -11.74 -11.55 -20.76
N GLU A 87 -13.04 -11.83 -20.71
CA GLU A 87 -13.72 -12.79 -21.60
C GLU A 87 -13.05 -14.16 -21.64
N GLY A 88 -12.56 -14.63 -20.49
CA GLY A 88 -11.88 -15.91 -20.38
C GLY A 88 -10.43 -15.95 -20.90
N VAL A 89 -9.83 -14.81 -21.23
CA VAL A 89 -8.49 -14.74 -21.86
C VAL A 89 -7.57 -13.80 -21.10
N VAL A 90 -6.32 -14.25 -20.88
CA VAL A 90 -5.24 -13.43 -20.33
C VAL A 90 -4.58 -12.61 -21.45
N HIS A 91 -4.62 -11.29 -21.32
CA HIS A 91 -3.97 -10.36 -22.24
C HIS A 91 -2.78 -9.66 -21.57
N PRO A 92 -1.53 -9.91 -22.02
CA PRO A 92 -0.35 -9.16 -21.56
C PRO A 92 -0.48 -7.66 -21.83
N MET A 93 -0.01 -6.81 -20.91
CA MET A 93 -0.20 -5.34 -20.97
C MET A 93 1.10 -4.55 -20.76
N ASP A 94 2.25 -5.21 -20.90
CA ASP A 94 3.55 -4.61 -20.57
C ASP A 94 4.14 -3.83 -21.74
N LYS A 95 4.04 -4.37 -22.97
CA LYS A 95 4.64 -3.73 -24.16
C LYS A 95 3.63 -2.97 -25.01
N PRO A 96 4.08 -1.94 -25.74
CA PRO A 96 3.22 -1.21 -26.67
C PRO A 96 2.52 -2.09 -27.70
N TRP A 97 3.16 -3.12 -28.25
CA TRP A 97 2.52 -4.00 -29.24
C TRP A 97 1.48 -4.94 -28.61
N GLU A 98 1.61 -5.29 -27.33
CA GLU A 98 0.62 -6.09 -26.61
C GLU A 98 -0.65 -5.25 -26.39
N ILE A 99 -0.48 -4.00 -25.94
CA ILE A 99 -1.55 -2.99 -25.87
C ILE A 99 -2.18 -2.76 -27.25
N LEU A 100 -1.38 -2.64 -28.32
CA LEU A 100 -1.88 -2.49 -29.69
C LEU A 100 -2.60 -3.74 -30.22
N SER A 101 -2.33 -4.91 -29.66
CA SER A 101 -2.99 -6.18 -30.01
C SER A 101 -4.29 -6.41 -29.25
N PHE A 102 -4.58 -5.64 -28.21
CA PHE A 102 -5.79 -5.79 -27.40
C PHE A 102 -7.05 -5.68 -28.29
N PRO A 103 -7.90 -6.72 -28.34
CA PRO A 103 -8.92 -6.85 -29.37
C PRO A 103 -10.11 -5.89 -29.20
N HIS A 104 -10.32 -5.38 -27.99
CA HIS A 104 -11.47 -4.53 -27.65
C HIS A 104 -11.29 -3.07 -28.04
N TRP A 105 -10.10 -2.67 -28.49
CA TRP A 105 -9.76 -1.27 -28.77
C TRP A 105 -9.52 -1.00 -30.26
N SER A 106 -10.18 0.04 -30.75
CA SER A 106 -9.88 0.63 -32.05
C SER A 106 -8.50 1.28 -32.08
N LEU A 107 -8.00 1.61 -33.27
CA LEU A 107 -6.76 2.40 -33.41
C LEU A 107 -6.86 3.77 -32.72
N TYR A 108 -8.06 4.36 -32.68
CA TYR A 108 -8.30 5.64 -32.03
C TYR A 108 -8.24 5.51 -30.50
N ASP A 109 -8.80 4.43 -29.94
CA ASP A 109 -8.71 4.12 -28.51
C ASP A 109 -7.25 3.98 -28.07
N LYS A 110 -6.48 3.18 -28.81
CA LYS A 110 -5.04 2.97 -28.59
C LYS A 110 -4.25 4.26 -28.71
N PHE A 111 -4.53 5.07 -29.72
CA PHE A 111 -3.90 6.38 -29.88
C PHE A 111 -4.17 7.27 -28.68
N ARG A 112 -5.42 7.39 -28.25
CA ARG A 112 -5.83 8.28 -27.14
C ARG A 112 -5.24 7.84 -25.80
N LEU A 113 -5.28 6.54 -25.50
CA LEU A 113 -4.61 5.98 -24.33
C LEU A 113 -3.09 6.24 -24.39
N GLY A 114 -2.46 5.99 -25.54
CA GLY A 114 -1.04 6.24 -25.76
C GLY A 114 -0.64 7.70 -25.50
N MET A 115 -1.44 8.67 -25.97
CA MET A 115 -1.19 10.09 -25.73
C MET A 115 -1.27 10.43 -24.23
N LEU A 116 -2.26 9.90 -23.50
CA LEU A 116 -2.34 10.07 -22.05
C LEU A 116 -1.10 9.50 -21.35
N THR A 117 -0.67 8.28 -21.70
CA THR A 117 0.52 7.65 -21.09
C THR A 117 1.83 8.36 -21.40
N LEU A 118 1.89 9.13 -22.48
CA LEU A 118 3.05 9.93 -22.87
C LEU A 118 2.99 11.38 -22.36
N ASP A 119 2.03 11.69 -21.47
CA ASP A 119 1.78 13.04 -20.95
C ASP A 119 1.46 14.08 -22.04
N VAL A 120 0.66 13.67 -23.04
CA VAL A 120 0.24 14.53 -24.16
C VAL A 120 -1.28 14.69 -24.18
N ASP A 121 -1.78 15.92 -23.98
CA ASP A 121 -3.19 16.26 -24.18
C ASP A 121 -3.46 16.69 -25.63
N VAL A 122 -4.37 15.99 -26.30
CA VAL A 122 -4.75 16.23 -27.71
C VAL A 122 -6.18 16.72 -27.88
N ARG A 123 -6.95 16.94 -26.79
CA ARG A 123 -8.38 17.32 -26.85
C ARG A 123 -8.64 18.66 -27.54
N GLY A 124 -7.66 19.56 -27.53
CA GLY A 124 -7.75 20.90 -28.13
C GLY A 124 -7.31 20.98 -29.60
N GLY A 125 -6.99 19.86 -30.26
CA GLY A 125 -6.48 19.81 -31.64
C GLY A 125 -5.01 20.23 -31.80
N VAL A 126 -4.44 20.94 -30.83
CA VAL A 126 -3.00 21.20 -30.69
C VAL A 126 -2.47 20.39 -29.51
N PRO A 127 -1.47 19.51 -29.70
CA PRO A 127 -0.86 18.76 -28.61
C PRO A 127 -0.27 19.69 -27.55
N LYS A 128 -0.61 19.44 -26.29
CA LYS A 128 0.01 20.06 -25.12
C LYS A 128 0.82 19.00 -24.38
N PHE A 129 2.04 19.36 -24.00
CA PHE A 129 2.92 18.56 -23.16
C PHE A 129 2.78 19.03 -21.72
N ASP A 130 3.19 18.18 -20.78
CA ASP A 130 3.29 18.51 -19.35
C ASP A 130 1.93 18.87 -18.71
N THR A 131 0.83 18.49 -19.37
CA THR A 131 -0.53 18.87 -18.92
C THR A 131 -0.90 18.16 -17.63
N TYR A 132 -0.34 16.99 -17.38
CA TYR A 132 -0.63 16.20 -16.21
C TYR A 132 0.49 16.28 -15.17
N GLU A 133 1.45 17.23 -15.27
CA GLU A 133 2.61 17.34 -14.37
C GLU A 133 2.22 17.44 -12.90
N ARG A 134 1.31 18.35 -12.58
CA ARG A 134 0.80 18.56 -11.23
C ARG A 134 -0.48 17.76 -11.02
N LEU A 135 -0.43 16.75 -10.16
CA LEU A 135 -1.55 15.85 -9.92
C LEU A 135 -2.69 16.56 -9.18
N GLU A 136 -2.34 17.55 -8.35
CA GLU A 136 -3.22 18.38 -7.55
C GLU A 136 -4.21 19.17 -8.42
N ASP A 137 -3.82 19.52 -9.66
CA ASP A 137 -4.72 20.18 -10.63
C ASP A 137 -5.91 19.32 -11.05
N PHE A 138 -5.87 18.03 -10.74
CA PHE A 138 -6.90 17.05 -11.07
C PHE A 138 -7.60 16.47 -9.84
N GLU A 139 -7.33 17.01 -8.64
CA GLU A 139 -7.85 16.42 -7.41
C GLU A 139 -9.38 16.45 -7.35
N ASP A 140 -10.00 17.52 -7.85
CA ASP A 140 -11.46 17.70 -7.84
C ASP A 140 -12.17 17.07 -9.04
N VAL A 141 -11.42 16.53 -10.00
CA VAL A 141 -11.98 15.97 -11.23
C VAL A 141 -12.38 14.51 -10.98
N PRO A 142 -13.63 14.10 -11.24
CA PRO A 142 -14.02 12.70 -11.15
C PRO A 142 -13.21 11.82 -12.09
N VAL A 143 -12.71 10.68 -11.60
CA VAL A 143 -11.86 9.77 -12.39
C VAL A 143 -12.56 9.29 -13.67
N GLU A 144 -13.86 9.02 -13.61
CA GLU A 144 -14.66 8.62 -14.77
C GLU A 144 -14.68 9.72 -15.84
N GLN A 145 -14.98 10.95 -15.42
CA GLN A 145 -15.03 12.09 -16.33
C GLN A 145 -13.66 12.27 -16.99
N PHE A 146 -12.59 12.27 -16.19
CA PHE A 146 -11.23 12.40 -16.68
C PHE A 146 -10.89 11.31 -17.69
N ALA A 147 -11.09 10.04 -17.34
CA ALA A 147 -10.74 8.91 -18.20
C ALA A 147 -11.50 8.95 -19.54
N ARG A 148 -12.81 9.21 -19.52
CA ARG A 148 -13.63 9.33 -20.74
C ARG A 148 -13.20 10.50 -21.61
N GLU A 149 -12.85 11.64 -21.00
CA GLU A 149 -12.41 12.85 -21.72
C GLU A 149 -11.00 12.74 -22.29
N HIS A 150 -10.07 12.07 -21.62
CA HIS A 150 -8.65 12.02 -22.01
C HIS A 150 -8.29 10.77 -22.80
N THR A 151 -9.07 9.69 -22.67
CA THR A 151 -8.98 8.51 -23.54
C THR A 151 -10.19 8.45 -24.47
N THR A 152 -11.06 7.48 -24.28
CA THR A 152 -12.36 7.33 -24.94
C THR A 152 -13.34 6.65 -24.00
N ARG A 153 -14.64 6.71 -24.35
CA ARG A 153 -15.68 5.93 -23.67
C ARG A 153 -15.37 4.43 -23.65
N ASN A 154 -14.89 3.89 -24.77
CA ASN A 154 -14.60 2.47 -24.89
C ASN A 154 -13.43 2.04 -23.99
N VAL A 155 -12.35 2.83 -23.93
CA VAL A 155 -11.21 2.57 -23.03
C VAL A 155 -11.65 2.63 -21.57
N TYR A 156 -12.51 3.58 -21.20
CA TYR A 156 -13.06 3.62 -19.84
C TYR A 156 -13.83 2.33 -19.52
N GLU A 157 -14.85 1.98 -20.30
CA GLU A 157 -15.75 0.86 -20.02
C GLU A 157 -15.05 -0.51 -20.05
N THR A 158 -14.04 -0.68 -20.90
CA THR A 158 -13.36 -1.98 -21.10
C THR A 158 -12.08 -2.15 -20.28
N PHE A 159 -11.61 -1.10 -19.58
CA PHE A 159 -10.34 -1.17 -18.85
C PHE A 159 -10.36 -0.40 -17.54
N PHE A 160 -10.59 0.91 -17.55
CA PHE A 160 -10.55 1.68 -16.30
C PHE A 160 -11.70 1.33 -15.37
N GLU A 161 -12.92 1.16 -15.88
CA GLU A 161 -14.09 0.87 -15.06
C GLU A 161 -13.96 -0.46 -14.29
N PRO A 162 -13.62 -1.60 -14.92
CA PRO A 162 -13.44 -2.85 -14.17
C PRO A 162 -12.31 -2.77 -13.13
N LEU A 163 -11.22 -2.06 -13.43
CA LEU A 163 -10.12 -1.85 -12.47
C LEU A 163 -10.55 -0.97 -11.28
N LEU A 164 -11.35 0.05 -11.54
CA LEU A 164 -11.94 0.90 -10.51
C LEU A 164 -12.96 0.13 -9.67
N ASP A 165 -13.79 -0.72 -10.28
CA ASP A 165 -14.71 -1.62 -9.57
C ASP A 165 -13.96 -2.62 -8.69
N ALA A 166 -12.87 -3.21 -9.22
CA ALA A 166 -12.04 -4.15 -8.48
C ALA A 166 -11.35 -3.50 -7.27
N LYS A 167 -10.92 -2.24 -7.40
CA LYS A 167 -10.20 -1.52 -6.35
C LYS A 167 -11.12 -0.80 -5.36
N PHE A 168 -12.09 -0.02 -5.83
CA PHE A 168 -12.91 0.88 -5.01
C PHE A 168 -14.38 0.46 -4.90
N GLY A 169 -14.83 -0.53 -5.68
CA GLY A 169 -16.21 -1.02 -5.63
C GLY A 169 -17.24 0.11 -5.70
N SER A 170 -18.14 0.16 -4.70
CA SER A 170 -19.21 1.15 -4.61
C SER A 170 -18.71 2.60 -4.50
N ARG A 171 -17.46 2.83 -4.09
CA ARG A 171 -16.84 4.16 -3.92
C ARG A 171 -16.16 4.67 -5.19
N LYS A 172 -16.15 3.93 -6.31
CA LYS A 172 -15.43 4.34 -7.54
C LYS A 172 -15.83 5.72 -8.08
N ALA A 173 -17.06 6.15 -7.85
CA ALA A 173 -17.58 7.44 -8.32
C ALA A 173 -17.02 8.64 -7.53
N ASP A 174 -16.50 8.40 -6.33
CA ASP A 174 -15.93 9.44 -5.47
C ASP A 174 -14.48 9.76 -5.84
N VAL A 175 -13.80 8.80 -6.48
CA VAL A 175 -12.36 8.80 -6.75
C VAL A 175 -11.95 9.94 -7.66
N SER A 176 -10.86 10.59 -7.25
CA SER A 176 -10.19 11.66 -7.97
C SER A 176 -9.40 11.17 -9.19
N ALA A 177 -9.35 12.00 -10.23
CA ALA A 177 -8.47 11.80 -11.38
C ALA A 177 -6.98 11.91 -11.01
N ALA A 178 -6.63 12.66 -9.96
CA ALA A 178 -5.26 12.76 -9.45
C ALA A 178 -4.71 11.37 -9.08
N TRP A 179 -5.54 10.51 -8.47
CA TRP A 179 -5.18 9.13 -8.17
C TRP A 179 -4.84 8.32 -9.43
N LEU A 180 -5.68 8.43 -10.48
CA LEU A 180 -5.45 7.70 -11.73
C LEU A 180 -4.16 8.16 -12.42
N LEU A 181 -3.94 9.47 -12.47
CA LEU A 181 -2.71 10.05 -13.01
C LEU A 181 -1.48 9.64 -12.19
N GLY A 182 -1.60 9.65 -10.87
CA GLY A 182 -0.60 9.10 -9.95
C GLY A 182 -0.24 7.67 -10.32
N ARG A 183 -1.24 6.79 -10.50
CA ARG A 183 -1.03 5.40 -10.93
C ARG A 183 -0.43 5.27 -12.33
N ILE A 184 -0.66 6.21 -13.26
CA ILE A 184 -0.03 6.17 -14.58
C ILE A 184 1.45 6.58 -14.48
N LYS A 185 1.76 7.58 -13.66
CA LYS A 185 3.12 8.11 -13.46
C LYS A 185 3.99 7.24 -12.55
N PHE A 186 3.42 6.69 -11.48
CA PHE A 186 4.11 5.82 -10.53
C PHE A 186 4.68 4.56 -11.21
N ARG A 187 4.03 4.14 -12.31
CA ARG A 187 4.43 3.06 -13.21
C ARG A 187 5.47 3.49 -14.27
N GLY A 188 6.14 4.63 -14.05
CA GLY A 188 6.84 5.44 -15.06
C GLY A 188 8.14 4.85 -15.59
N GLU A 189 8.83 3.98 -14.83
CA GLU A 189 10.03 3.30 -15.34
C GLU A 189 9.71 1.96 -15.98
N ARG A 190 9.25 2.03 -17.24
CA ARG A 190 9.06 0.84 -18.09
C ARG A 190 10.24 0.67 -19.03
N ASP A 191 10.81 -0.53 -19.04
CA ASP A 191 11.59 -0.97 -20.18
C ASP A 191 10.60 -1.27 -21.31
N ILE A 192 10.63 -0.45 -22.37
CA ILE A 192 9.72 -0.52 -23.54
C ILE A 192 9.66 -1.93 -24.15
N LEU A 193 10.71 -2.74 -24.00
CA LEU A 193 10.81 -4.08 -24.56
C LEU A 193 10.50 -5.19 -23.56
N LYS A 194 10.66 -4.95 -22.25
CA LYS A 194 10.62 -6.01 -21.23
C LYS A 194 9.46 -5.89 -20.25
N GLY A 195 8.99 -4.68 -19.95
CA GLY A 195 7.90 -4.43 -19.01
C GLY A 195 8.27 -3.46 -17.89
N GLU A 196 7.53 -3.53 -16.80
CA GLU A 196 7.67 -2.64 -15.65
C GLU A 196 8.87 -3.03 -14.79
N VAL A 197 9.73 -2.07 -14.46
CA VAL A 197 10.87 -2.29 -13.56
C VAL A 197 10.39 -2.05 -12.13
N LEU A 198 10.40 -3.10 -11.31
CA LEU A 198 9.96 -3.08 -9.92
C LEU A 198 11.12 -3.49 -9.01
N GLY A 199 11.22 -2.85 -7.86
CA GLY A 199 12.20 -3.17 -6.83
C GLY A 199 11.65 -4.18 -5.83
N TYR A 200 12.50 -5.07 -5.33
CA TYR A 200 12.19 -5.98 -4.25
C TYR A 200 13.45 -6.27 -3.44
N LEU A 201 13.30 -6.50 -2.14
CA LEU A 201 14.45 -6.80 -1.27
C LEU A 201 14.75 -8.30 -1.32
N ASP A 202 16.03 -8.67 -1.52
CA ASP A 202 16.48 -10.05 -1.36
C ASP A 202 16.19 -10.53 0.08
N GLY A 203 15.44 -11.62 0.23
CA GLY A 203 14.89 -12.07 1.51
C GLY A 203 13.59 -11.40 1.97
N GLY A 204 12.97 -10.54 1.15
CA GLY A 204 11.71 -9.86 1.44
C GLY A 204 11.83 -8.65 2.38
N PHE A 205 10.82 -7.80 2.42
CA PHE A 205 10.79 -6.57 3.25
C PHE A 205 10.79 -6.87 4.76
N GLY A 206 10.54 -8.11 5.17
CA GLY A 206 10.79 -8.57 6.54
C GLY A 206 12.22 -8.28 7.01
N ARG A 207 13.22 -8.41 6.12
CA ARG A 207 14.62 -8.08 6.45
C ARG A 207 14.85 -6.59 6.72
N LEU A 208 14.17 -5.71 5.97
CA LEU A 208 14.22 -4.27 6.24
C LEU A 208 13.61 -3.95 7.61
N LEU A 209 12.49 -4.58 7.95
CA LEU A 209 11.87 -4.43 9.26
C LEU A 209 12.78 -4.93 10.38
N ASP A 210 13.41 -6.11 10.23
CA ASP A 210 14.34 -6.65 11.21
C ASP A 210 15.55 -5.73 11.40
N ALA A 211 16.13 -5.21 10.33
CA ALA A 211 17.24 -4.27 10.39
C ALA A 211 16.84 -2.94 11.06
N LEU A 212 15.64 -2.43 10.79
CA LEU A 212 15.09 -1.26 11.49
C LEU A 212 14.91 -1.53 12.99
N VAL A 213 14.35 -2.69 13.35
CA VAL A 213 14.15 -3.09 14.75
C VAL A 213 15.48 -3.23 15.49
N GLU A 214 16.49 -3.82 14.84
CA GLU A 214 17.84 -3.91 15.39
C GLU A 214 18.49 -2.54 15.56
N ALA A 215 18.36 -1.66 14.55
CA ALA A 215 18.90 -0.32 14.59
C ALA A 215 18.24 0.58 15.65
N VAL A 216 16.93 0.43 15.88
CA VAL A 216 16.19 1.11 16.95
C VAL A 216 16.51 0.55 18.33
N GLY A 217 16.86 -0.74 18.40
CA GLY A 217 17.08 -1.49 19.63
C GLY A 217 15.75 -2.04 20.18
N ARG A 218 15.67 -3.37 20.36
CA ARG A 218 14.47 -4.06 20.88
C ARG A 218 14.10 -3.60 22.28
N GLU A 219 15.07 -3.15 23.06
CA GLU A 219 14.87 -2.56 24.38
C GLU A 219 14.14 -1.21 24.34
N ASN A 220 13.99 -0.57 23.18
CA ASN A 220 13.24 0.68 22.98
C ASN A 220 11.86 0.44 22.35
N ILE A 221 11.50 -0.82 22.11
CA ILE A 221 10.24 -1.21 21.46
C ILE A 221 9.45 -2.10 22.40
N GLU A 222 8.18 -1.77 22.62
CA GLU A 222 7.28 -2.53 23.48
C GLU A 222 6.05 -2.98 22.68
N THR A 223 6.03 -4.27 22.34
CA THR A 223 4.91 -4.95 21.68
C THR A 223 3.86 -5.41 22.70
N GLY A 224 2.66 -5.73 22.24
CA GLY A 224 1.55 -6.13 23.12
C GLY A 224 1.13 -5.01 24.08
N THR A 225 1.37 -3.75 23.70
CA THR A 225 1.21 -2.58 24.56
C THR A 225 0.54 -1.44 23.79
N ARG A 226 -0.73 -1.22 24.09
CA ARG A 226 -1.57 -0.21 23.45
C ARG A 226 -1.44 1.13 24.16
N VAL A 227 -1.18 2.19 23.42
CA VAL A 227 -1.36 3.56 23.93
C VAL A 227 -2.84 3.87 24.01
N THR A 228 -3.33 4.27 25.18
CA THR A 228 -4.76 4.51 25.47
C THR A 228 -5.07 5.96 25.83
N GLY A 229 -4.05 6.81 25.97
CA GLY A 229 -4.27 8.23 26.17
C GLY A 229 -2.99 9.06 26.09
N VAL A 230 -3.16 10.32 25.67
CA VAL A 230 -2.11 11.34 25.69
C VAL A 230 -2.48 12.37 26.75
N LYS A 231 -1.53 12.69 27.63
CA LYS A 231 -1.71 13.67 28.70
C LYS A 231 -1.12 15.01 28.28
N THR A 232 -1.95 16.05 28.32
CA THR A 232 -1.53 17.42 28.04
C THR A 232 -1.76 18.33 29.24
N GLU A 233 -0.81 19.24 29.50
CA GLU A 233 -0.91 20.29 30.52
C GLU A 233 -0.44 21.62 29.92
N ASP A 234 -1.15 22.71 30.20
CA ASP A 234 -0.85 24.06 29.67
C ASP A 234 -0.65 24.14 28.14
N GLY A 235 -1.32 23.25 27.39
CA GLY A 235 -1.25 23.20 25.93
C GLY A 235 -0.09 22.40 25.37
N ALA A 236 0.67 21.66 26.20
CA ALA A 236 1.78 20.82 25.77
C ALA A 236 1.63 19.37 26.27
N VAL A 237 2.19 18.42 25.53
CA VAL A 237 2.31 17.02 25.97
C VAL A 237 3.19 16.92 27.21
N THR A 238 2.74 16.13 28.19
CA THR A 238 3.52 15.82 29.41
C THR A 238 3.63 14.33 29.68
N GLY A 239 2.81 13.50 29.03
CA GLY A 239 2.86 12.07 29.23
C GLY A 239 1.96 11.29 28.28
N LEU A 240 2.09 9.98 28.31
CA LEU A 240 1.21 9.03 27.64
C LEU A 240 0.83 7.89 28.59
N THR A 241 -0.34 7.31 28.37
CA THR A 241 -0.84 6.13 29.11
C THR A 241 -0.82 4.93 28.19
N VAL A 242 -0.26 3.82 28.65
CA VAL A 242 -0.26 2.55 27.94
C VAL A 242 -0.99 1.47 28.72
N GLN A 243 -1.50 0.48 28.00
CA GLN A 243 -2.12 -0.71 28.55
C GLN A 243 -1.51 -1.96 27.90
N SER A 244 -1.05 -2.90 28.73
CA SER A 244 -0.59 -4.19 28.24
C SER A 244 -1.78 -5.04 27.78
N GLU A 245 -1.70 -5.57 26.57
CA GLU A 245 -2.68 -6.49 25.99
C GLU A 245 -2.60 -7.89 26.64
N VAL A 246 -1.50 -8.21 27.33
CA VAL A 246 -1.28 -9.52 27.97
C VAL A 246 -1.97 -9.62 29.33
N ASN A 247 -1.82 -8.59 30.18
CA ASN A 247 -2.30 -8.62 31.56
C ASN A 247 -3.31 -7.49 31.90
N GLY A 248 -3.53 -6.54 30.99
CA GLY A 248 -4.45 -5.41 31.18
C GLY A 248 -3.91 -4.31 32.10
N GLU A 249 -2.68 -4.41 32.59
CA GLU A 249 -2.07 -3.40 33.45
C GLU A 249 -1.84 -2.10 32.69
N THR A 250 -2.03 -0.99 33.40
CA THR A 250 -1.89 0.36 32.86
C THR A 250 -0.69 1.05 33.47
N GLU A 251 0.16 1.63 32.62
CA GLU A 251 1.34 2.41 33.01
C GLU A 251 1.28 3.81 32.39
N ALA A 252 1.85 4.80 33.08
CA ALA A 252 2.00 6.15 32.57
C ALA A 252 3.49 6.46 32.38
N HIS A 253 3.82 7.05 31.25
CA HIS A 253 5.17 7.50 30.91
C HIS A 253 5.19 9.02 30.78
N ASP A 254 6.16 9.67 31.42
CA ASP A 254 6.44 11.09 31.18
C ASP A 254 7.16 11.23 29.82
N VAL A 255 6.55 11.98 28.90
CA VAL A 255 7.09 12.22 27.55
C VAL A 255 6.96 13.68 27.19
N ASP A 256 7.91 14.17 26.39
CA ASP A 256 7.93 15.56 25.91
C ASP A 256 7.13 15.71 24.60
N SER A 257 6.95 14.62 23.87
CA SER A 257 6.21 14.57 22.62
C SER A 257 5.68 13.17 22.33
N VAL A 258 4.59 13.11 21.56
CA VAL A 258 3.99 11.87 21.05
C VAL A 258 3.90 11.95 19.52
N VAL A 259 4.43 10.93 18.85
CA VAL A 259 4.22 10.71 17.42
C VAL A 259 3.22 9.59 17.23
N VAL A 260 2.07 9.90 16.62
CA VAL A 260 1.09 8.89 16.23
C VAL A 260 1.42 8.39 14.83
N ALA A 261 2.00 7.18 14.75
CA ALA A 261 2.33 6.48 13.51
C ALA A 261 1.34 5.32 13.22
N ALA A 262 0.14 5.40 13.80
CA ALA A 262 -0.95 4.45 13.66
C ALA A 262 -2.04 4.96 12.69
N MET A 263 -3.12 4.18 12.53
CA MET A 263 -4.25 4.58 11.71
C MET A 263 -4.95 5.83 12.28
N PRO A 264 -5.61 6.65 11.44
CA PRO A 264 -6.18 7.93 11.88
C PRO A 264 -7.22 7.84 13.01
N ASP A 265 -7.94 6.73 13.12
CA ASP A 265 -8.84 6.49 14.26
C ASP A 265 -8.11 6.43 15.60
N VAL A 266 -6.86 5.95 15.61
CA VAL A 266 -6.02 5.97 16.81
C VAL A 266 -5.63 7.41 17.15
N LEU A 267 -5.33 8.24 16.14
CA LEU A 267 -5.08 9.67 16.36
C LEU A 267 -6.33 10.35 16.94
N GLU A 268 -7.50 10.13 16.33
CA GLU A 268 -8.77 10.68 16.78
C GLU A 268 -9.13 10.23 18.20
N GLU A 269 -8.96 8.95 18.52
CA GLU A 269 -9.20 8.40 19.87
C GLU A 269 -8.28 9.04 20.92
N LEU A 270 -6.99 9.20 20.60
CA LEU A 270 -5.99 9.70 21.55
C LEU A 270 -6.04 11.22 21.75
N THR A 271 -6.48 11.98 20.74
CA THR A 271 -6.31 13.44 20.70
C THR A 271 -7.61 14.21 20.47
N GLY A 272 -8.65 13.57 19.94
CA GLY A 272 -9.87 14.23 19.48
C GLY A 272 -9.72 14.97 18.14
N TYR A 273 -8.58 14.86 17.46
CA TYR A 273 -8.39 15.44 16.13
C TYR A 273 -9.30 14.73 15.10
N PRO A 274 -10.18 15.46 14.39
CA PRO A 274 -11.10 14.85 13.44
C PRO A 274 -10.34 14.34 12.22
N CYS A 275 -10.51 13.06 11.90
CA CYS A 275 -9.90 12.43 10.74
C CYS A 275 -10.96 12.10 9.70
N GLU A 276 -11.05 12.89 8.64
CA GLU A 276 -12.12 12.78 7.64
C GLU A 276 -11.83 11.81 6.49
N ILE A 277 -10.58 11.36 6.35
CA ILE A 277 -10.18 10.43 5.28
C ILE A 277 -10.81 9.05 5.51
N ASP A 278 -11.59 8.62 4.52
CA ASP A 278 -12.12 7.26 4.44
C ASP A 278 -11.07 6.25 3.99
N PHE A 279 -11.14 5.05 4.56
CA PHE A 279 -10.27 3.92 4.23
C PHE A 279 -11.08 2.72 3.77
N GLN A 280 -10.50 1.96 2.86
CA GLN A 280 -10.99 0.65 2.44
C GLN A 280 -10.19 -0.48 3.08
N GLY A 281 -10.91 -1.53 3.44
CA GLY A 281 -10.36 -2.77 3.94
C GLY A 281 -9.85 -3.66 2.82
N THR A 282 -9.09 -4.68 3.20
CA THR A 282 -8.65 -5.74 2.29
C THR A 282 -8.76 -7.09 2.97
N VAL A 283 -9.26 -8.07 2.24
CA VAL A 283 -9.06 -9.49 2.50
C VAL A 283 -8.02 -9.97 1.48
N CYS A 284 -6.88 -10.45 1.97
CA CYS A 284 -5.80 -10.95 1.13
C CYS A 284 -5.34 -12.31 1.62
N SER A 285 -5.24 -13.27 0.72
CA SER A 285 -4.70 -14.60 1.03
C SER A 285 -3.43 -14.85 0.26
N VAL A 286 -2.46 -15.49 0.91
CA VAL A 286 -1.30 -16.11 0.27
C VAL A 286 -1.58 -17.61 0.16
N ILE A 287 -1.50 -18.12 -1.06
CA ILE A 287 -1.67 -19.53 -1.39
C ILE A 287 -0.31 -20.07 -1.83
N SER A 288 0.19 -21.08 -1.13
CA SER A 288 1.34 -21.87 -1.61
C SER A 288 0.85 -23.06 -2.43
N MET A 289 1.54 -23.32 -3.55
CA MET A 289 1.19 -24.37 -4.49
C MET A 289 2.43 -25.07 -5.06
N ASP A 290 2.26 -26.32 -5.48
CA ASP A 290 3.30 -27.12 -6.14
C ASP A 290 3.53 -26.72 -7.62
N GLU A 291 2.51 -26.17 -8.27
CA GLU A 291 2.51 -25.78 -9.68
C GLU A 291 2.06 -24.32 -9.82
N PRO A 292 2.57 -23.55 -10.81
CA PRO A 292 2.14 -22.18 -11.05
C PRO A 292 0.69 -22.13 -11.56
N LEU A 293 -0.03 -21.05 -11.22
CA LEU A 293 -1.32 -20.77 -11.84
C LEU A 293 -1.15 -19.91 -13.10
N LEU A 294 -0.20 -18.99 -13.07
CA LEU A 294 0.00 -17.92 -14.03
C LEU A 294 1.44 -17.93 -14.57
N ASP A 295 1.63 -17.34 -15.76
CA ASP A 295 2.96 -17.02 -16.32
C ASP A 295 3.35 -15.54 -16.10
N THR A 296 2.53 -14.80 -15.32
CA THR A 296 2.65 -13.36 -15.09
C THR A 296 2.73 -13.06 -13.60
N TYR A 297 3.40 -11.96 -13.23
CA TYR A 297 3.47 -11.52 -11.84
C TYR A 297 2.11 -10.98 -11.37
N TRP A 298 1.51 -10.06 -12.14
CA TRP A 298 0.27 -9.40 -11.76
C TRP A 298 -0.81 -9.62 -12.81
N LEU A 299 -1.95 -10.15 -12.40
CA LEU A 299 -3.13 -10.32 -13.25
C LEU A 299 -4.32 -9.56 -12.65
N ASN A 300 -4.77 -8.53 -13.36
CA ASN A 300 -6.02 -7.84 -13.02
C ASN A 300 -7.20 -8.59 -13.64
N ILE A 301 -8.29 -8.73 -12.89
CA ILE A 301 -9.46 -9.49 -13.31
C ILE A 301 -10.60 -8.52 -13.65
N ALA A 302 -11.03 -8.52 -14.91
CA ALA A 302 -12.17 -7.74 -15.37
C ALA A 302 -13.49 -8.52 -15.29
N ASP A 303 -13.40 -9.83 -15.50
CA ASP A 303 -14.54 -10.73 -15.46
C ASP A 303 -15.07 -10.87 -14.03
N GLU A 304 -16.33 -11.29 -13.90
CA GLU A 304 -16.95 -11.51 -12.59
C GLU A 304 -16.18 -12.58 -11.80
N ALA A 305 -15.59 -12.16 -10.68
CA ALA A 305 -14.78 -13.00 -9.81
C ALA A 305 -14.89 -12.51 -8.37
N PRO A 306 -14.66 -13.37 -7.36
CA PRO A 306 -14.74 -12.94 -5.97
C PRO A 306 -13.53 -12.10 -5.55
N PHE A 307 -12.49 -12.01 -6.38
CA PHE A 307 -11.27 -11.22 -6.18
C PHE A 307 -11.03 -10.26 -7.35
N GLY A 308 -10.32 -9.16 -7.09
CA GLY A 308 -10.01 -8.15 -8.12
C GLY A 308 -8.67 -8.36 -8.83
N ALA A 309 -7.74 -9.04 -8.16
CA ALA A 309 -6.41 -9.31 -8.68
C ALA A 309 -5.84 -10.63 -8.14
N LEU A 310 -5.04 -11.26 -8.99
CA LEU A 310 -4.19 -12.40 -8.67
C LEU A 310 -2.73 -11.96 -8.88
N ILE A 311 -1.89 -12.11 -7.85
CA ILE A 311 -0.48 -11.72 -7.90
C ILE A 311 0.36 -12.94 -7.61
N GLU A 312 0.89 -13.60 -8.64
CA GLU A 312 1.78 -14.74 -8.46
C GLU A 312 3.20 -14.22 -8.23
N HIS A 313 3.52 -14.05 -6.95
CA HIS A 313 4.79 -13.52 -6.45
C HIS A 313 5.99 -14.26 -7.03
N THR A 314 5.86 -15.57 -7.20
CA THR A 314 6.93 -16.43 -7.70
C THR A 314 7.20 -16.33 -9.20
N ASN A 315 6.45 -15.50 -9.92
CA ASN A 315 6.77 -15.04 -11.28
C ASN A 315 7.60 -13.74 -11.29
N PHE A 316 7.79 -13.10 -10.14
CA PHE A 316 8.59 -11.89 -9.94
C PHE A 316 9.87 -12.18 -9.14
N VAL A 317 9.76 -13.01 -8.11
CA VAL A 317 10.86 -13.51 -7.27
C VAL A 317 10.97 -15.02 -7.48
N GLU A 318 12.18 -15.56 -7.62
CA GLU A 318 12.34 -16.99 -7.93
C GLU A 318 11.79 -17.89 -6.82
N ARG A 319 11.01 -18.91 -7.19
CA ARG A 319 10.44 -19.90 -6.25
C ARG A 319 11.49 -20.63 -5.41
N GLU A 320 12.74 -20.71 -5.89
CA GLU A 320 13.85 -21.30 -5.13
C GLU A 320 14.12 -20.56 -3.81
N ARG A 321 13.69 -19.29 -3.68
CA ARG A 321 13.68 -18.56 -2.41
C ARG A 321 12.65 -19.09 -1.40
N TYR A 322 11.65 -19.83 -1.87
CA TYR A 322 10.52 -20.34 -1.08
C TYR A 322 10.47 -21.88 -1.07
N ASP A 323 11.64 -22.53 -1.06
CA ASP A 323 11.80 -24.01 -1.12
C ASP A 323 11.16 -24.67 -2.37
N GLY A 324 10.97 -23.89 -3.44
CA GLY A 324 10.39 -24.34 -4.69
C GLY A 324 8.88 -24.19 -4.79
N ASP A 325 8.20 -23.72 -3.73
CA ASP A 325 6.76 -23.42 -3.75
C ASP A 325 6.45 -22.24 -4.67
N HIS A 326 5.31 -22.32 -5.36
CA HIS A 326 4.69 -21.18 -6.04
C HIS A 326 3.80 -20.41 -5.06
N LEU A 327 3.95 -19.09 -4.98
CA LEU A 327 3.21 -18.24 -4.06
C LEU A 327 2.28 -17.29 -4.82
N LEU A 328 0.98 -17.43 -4.58
CA LEU A 328 -0.08 -16.65 -5.20
C LEU A 328 -0.82 -15.82 -4.15
N TYR A 329 -0.82 -14.50 -4.31
CA TYR A 329 -1.74 -13.63 -3.61
C TYR A 329 -3.08 -13.57 -4.32
N VAL A 330 -4.16 -13.69 -3.53
CA VAL A 330 -5.53 -13.41 -3.95
C VAL A 330 -6.03 -12.23 -3.14
N ALA A 331 -6.43 -11.15 -3.81
CA ALA A 331 -6.77 -9.89 -3.14
C ALA A 331 -8.14 -9.36 -3.52
N ARG A 332 -8.89 -8.92 -2.49
CA ARG A 332 -10.16 -8.22 -2.63
C ARG A 332 -10.21 -7.03 -1.67
N TYR A 333 -10.47 -5.85 -2.23
CA TYR A 333 -10.79 -4.65 -1.46
C TYR A 333 -12.24 -4.68 -0.99
N VAL A 334 -12.48 -4.21 0.23
CA VAL A 334 -13.76 -4.18 0.92
C VAL A 334 -14.07 -2.75 1.35
N GLN A 335 -15.26 -2.26 1.01
CA GLN A 335 -15.73 -0.91 1.34
C GLN A 335 -16.60 -0.89 2.59
N SER A 336 -17.16 -2.03 3.01
CA SER A 336 -17.98 -2.14 4.22
C SER A 336 -17.75 -3.48 4.93
N PRO A 337 -17.72 -3.50 6.28
CA PRO A 337 -17.76 -4.73 7.04
C PRO A 337 -18.97 -5.62 6.72
N GLU A 338 -20.05 -5.07 6.16
CA GLU A 338 -21.24 -5.82 5.78
C GLU A 338 -21.06 -6.68 4.51
N GLU A 339 -19.98 -6.50 3.75
CA GLU A 339 -19.73 -7.31 2.55
C GLU A 339 -19.46 -8.77 2.91
N ASP A 340 -20.00 -9.70 2.10
CA ASP A 340 -19.98 -11.14 2.37
C ASP A 340 -18.58 -11.66 2.67
N VAL A 341 -17.58 -11.28 1.87
CA VAL A 341 -16.18 -11.74 2.03
C VAL A 341 -15.55 -11.28 3.35
N TRP A 342 -16.00 -10.16 3.92
CA TRP A 342 -15.50 -9.66 5.21
C TRP A 342 -16.06 -10.48 6.38
N GLN A 343 -17.29 -10.96 6.25
CA GLN A 343 -17.99 -11.76 7.26
C GLN A 343 -17.55 -13.23 7.26
N GLN A 344 -16.88 -13.69 6.20
CA GLN A 344 -16.39 -15.05 6.06
C GLN A 344 -15.20 -15.35 6.97
N ASP A 345 -15.20 -16.56 7.56
CA ASP A 345 -14.02 -17.10 8.23
C ASP A 345 -12.92 -17.52 7.23
N ASP A 346 -11.75 -17.92 7.73
CA ASP A 346 -10.60 -18.28 6.86
C ASP A 346 -10.88 -19.48 5.95
N ALA A 347 -11.70 -20.43 6.39
CA ALA A 347 -12.04 -21.61 5.59
C ALA A 347 -13.04 -21.24 4.48
N GLU A 348 -14.00 -20.37 4.78
CA GLU A 348 -14.96 -19.84 3.81
C GLU A 348 -14.28 -18.94 2.77
N VAL A 349 -13.35 -18.06 3.19
CA VAL A 349 -12.53 -17.25 2.27
C VAL A 349 -11.68 -18.15 1.37
N ARG A 350 -11.04 -19.18 1.94
CA ARG A 350 -10.28 -20.17 1.16
C ARG A 350 -11.17 -20.82 0.09
N GLU A 351 -12.35 -21.29 0.45
CA GLU A 351 -13.25 -21.95 -0.51
C GLU A 351 -13.72 -20.98 -1.60
N THR A 352 -13.99 -19.73 -1.22
CA THR A 352 -14.38 -18.65 -2.15
C THR A 352 -13.27 -18.37 -3.17
N TRP A 353 -12.01 -18.28 -2.73
CA TRP A 353 -10.86 -18.09 -3.62
C TRP A 353 -10.65 -19.26 -4.56
N LEU A 354 -10.59 -20.49 -4.03
CA LEU A 354 -10.30 -21.67 -4.85
C LEU A 354 -11.42 -21.91 -5.88
N SER A 355 -12.68 -21.75 -5.50
CA SER A 355 -13.81 -21.86 -6.44
C SER A 355 -13.77 -20.78 -7.53
N GLY A 356 -13.43 -19.54 -7.15
CA GLY A 356 -13.25 -18.46 -8.12
C GLY A 356 -12.12 -18.73 -9.10
N ILE A 357 -10.98 -19.24 -8.61
CA ILE A 357 -9.84 -19.62 -9.45
C ILE A 357 -10.22 -20.75 -10.40
N GLU A 358 -10.85 -21.84 -9.95
CA GLU A 358 -11.30 -22.94 -10.82
C GLU A 358 -12.26 -22.48 -11.92
N SER A 359 -13.13 -21.52 -11.61
CA SER A 359 -14.07 -20.97 -12.59
C SER A 359 -13.37 -20.20 -13.72
N LEU A 360 -12.27 -19.51 -13.41
CA LEU A 360 -11.50 -18.73 -14.40
C LEU A 360 -10.40 -19.55 -15.08
N PHE A 361 -9.85 -20.55 -14.39
CA PHE A 361 -8.73 -21.39 -14.81
C PHE A 361 -9.11 -22.87 -14.70
N PRO A 362 -9.75 -23.47 -15.73
CA PRO A 362 -10.23 -24.86 -15.68
C PRO A 362 -9.12 -25.91 -15.54
N GLU A 363 -7.85 -25.54 -15.78
CA GLU A 363 -6.69 -26.41 -15.63
C GLU A 363 -6.12 -26.40 -14.20
N PHE A 364 -6.58 -25.50 -13.34
CA PHE A 364 -6.17 -25.43 -11.94
C PHE A 364 -6.57 -26.69 -11.18
N ASP A 365 -5.61 -27.30 -10.48
CA ASP A 365 -5.83 -28.44 -9.59
C ASP A 365 -5.76 -28.00 -8.12
N ARG A 366 -6.87 -28.10 -7.39
CA ARG A 366 -6.90 -27.89 -5.93
C ARG A 366 -5.93 -28.79 -5.17
N GLY A 367 -5.60 -29.96 -5.73
CA GLY A 367 -4.64 -30.90 -5.17
C GLY A 367 -3.22 -30.34 -5.06
N ALA A 368 -2.87 -29.34 -5.86
CA ALA A 368 -1.58 -28.67 -5.84
C ALA A 368 -1.44 -27.63 -4.71
N VAL A 369 -2.51 -27.34 -3.96
CA VAL A 369 -2.48 -26.32 -2.88
C VAL A 369 -1.90 -26.91 -1.59
N ASN A 370 -0.76 -26.38 -1.17
CA ASN A 370 -0.07 -26.79 0.06
C ASN A 370 -0.70 -26.16 1.30
N TRP A 371 -0.89 -24.83 1.27
CA TRP A 371 -1.51 -24.09 2.35
C TRP A 371 -2.10 -22.77 1.87
N VAL A 372 -3.00 -22.21 2.67
CA VAL A 372 -3.61 -20.88 2.46
C VAL A 372 -3.54 -20.13 3.79
N LYS A 373 -2.98 -18.92 3.78
CA LYS A 373 -2.97 -17.99 4.92
C LYS A 373 -3.71 -16.72 4.54
N THR A 374 -4.61 -16.24 5.38
CA THR A 374 -5.45 -15.06 5.11
C THR A 374 -5.16 -13.95 6.10
N ALA A 375 -4.93 -12.74 5.57
CA ALA A 375 -4.86 -11.51 6.32
C ALA A 375 -6.11 -10.66 6.03
N ARG A 376 -6.63 -10.01 7.07
CA ARG A 376 -7.70 -9.00 6.96
C ARG A 376 -7.25 -7.76 7.68
N ASN A 377 -7.46 -6.61 7.05
CA ASN A 377 -7.30 -5.33 7.72
C ASN A 377 -8.39 -4.37 7.24
N PRO A 378 -9.13 -3.70 8.15
CA PRO A 378 -10.27 -2.86 7.79
C PRO A 378 -9.85 -1.56 7.11
N ARG A 379 -8.55 -1.22 7.16
CA ARG A 379 -8.03 0.05 6.67
C ARG A 379 -6.63 -0.16 6.07
N THR A 380 -6.62 -0.61 4.82
CA THR A 380 -5.38 -0.89 4.08
C THR A 380 -5.00 0.21 3.09
N ALA A 381 -5.97 1.00 2.65
CA ALA A 381 -5.75 2.05 1.68
C ALA A 381 -6.73 3.21 1.90
N PRO A 382 -6.32 4.46 1.71
CA PRO A 382 -7.26 5.57 1.60
C PRO A 382 -8.14 5.40 0.36
N VAL A 383 -9.37 5.94 0.44
CA VAL A 383 -10.17 6.25 -0.73
C VAL A 383 -9.76 7.66 -1.17
N TYR A 384 -8.98 7.76 -2.26
CA TYR A 384 -8.52 9.04 -2.80
C TYR A 384 -9.66 9.76 -3.52
N GLU A 385 -10.58 10.30 -2.73
CA GLU A 385 -11.74 11.04 -3.22
C GLU A 385 -11.38 12.47 -3.65
N ARG A 386 -12.37 13.19 -4.16
CA ARG A 386 -12.22 14.58 -4.57
C ARG A 386 -12.08 15.48 -3.34
N GLY A 387 -11.17 16.45 -3.39
CA GLY A 387 -10.82 17.28 -2.23
C GLY A 387 -10.01 16.55 -1.17
N TYR A 388 -9.31 15.46 -1.53
CA TYR A 388 -8.53 14.66 -0.57
C TYR A 388 -7.47 15.49 0.15
N LEU A 389 -6.81 16.44 -0.53
CA LEU A 389 -5.72 17.22 0.07
C LEU A 389 -6.21 18.10 1.23
N ASP A 390 -7.47 18.54 1.23
CA ASP A 390 -8.06 19.31 2.33
C ASP A 390 -8.23 18.46 3.60
N MET A 391 -8.27 17.13 3.49
CA MET A 391 -8.44 16.20 4.61
C MET A 391 -7.12 15.59 5.11
N VAL A 392 -6.00 15.86 4.42
CA VAL A 392 -4.68 15.37 4.81
C VAL A 392 -4.34 15.85 6.21
N VAL A 393 -3.90 14.92 7.05
CA VAL A 393 -3.51 15.23 8.43
C VAL A 393 -2.10 15.84 8.43
N PRO A 394 -1.93 17.06 9.01
CA PRO A 394 -0.61 17.68 9.14
C PRO A 394 0.34 16.84 10.00
N TYR A 395 1.63 16.93 9.71
CA TYR A 395 2.66 16.24 10.50
C TYR A 395 2.80 16.78 11.93
N ASP A 396 2.54 18.07 12.12
CA ASP A 396 2.60 18.77 13.41
C ASP A 396 1.21 19.29 13.74
N LEU A 397 0.69 18.86 14.90
CA LEU A 397 -0.65 19.16 15.38
C LEU A 397 -0.64 20.10 16.59
N SER A 398 0.41 20.89 16.76
CA SER A 398 0.53 21.87 17.85
C SER A 398 -0.59 22.91 17.86
N ALA A 399 -1.02 23.37 16.69
CA ALA A 399 -2.06 24.39 16.58
C ALA A 399 -3.47 23.82 16.86
N GLU A 400 -3.69 22.55 16.53
CA GLU A 400 -5.00 21.90 16.57
C GLU A 400 -5.24 21.09 17.85
N VAL A 401 -4.18 20.53 18.44
CA VAL A 401 -4.26 19.64 19.61
C VAL A 401 -3.45 20.19 20.77
N ALA A 402 -2.12 20.12 20.70
CA ALA A 402 -1.19 20.54 21.74
C ALA A 402 0.26 20.49 21.23
N ASP A 403 1.12 21.35 21.77
CA ASP A 403 2.56 21.31 21.54
C ASP A 403 3.12 19.92 21.86
N GLY A 404 3.85 19.32 20.92
CA GLY A 404 4.42 17.98 21.07
C GLY A 404 3.55 16.83 20.55
N VAL A 405 2.44 17.11 19.84
CA VAL A 405 1.65 16.08 19.15
C VAL A 405 1.96 16.09 17.66
N TYR A 406 2.36 14.94 17.12
CA TYR A 406 2.73 14.76 15.71
C TYR A 406 2.05 13.53 15.10
N TYR A 407 1.91 13.53 13.78
CA TYR A 407 1.30 12.42 13.03
C TYR A 407 2.18 11.96 11.87
N ALA A 408 2.48 10.66 11.82
CA ALA A 408 3.29 10.03 10.75
C ALA A 408 2.53 8.88 10.05
N GLY A 409 1.20 8.83 10.16
CA GLY A 409 0.40 7.72 9.66
C GLY A 409 -0.04 7.87 8.19
N MET A 410 -0.90 6.94 7.76
CA MET A 410 -1.31 6.80 6.36
C MET A 410 -2.14 7.98 5.80
N ALA A 411 -2.71 8.83 6.66
CA ALA A 411 -3.47 10.00 6.24
C ALA A 411 -2.61 11.28 6.04
N SER A 412 -1.28 11.13 6.03
CA SER A 412 -0.35 12.23 5.80
C SER A 412 -0.06 12.47 4.31
N GLU A 413 0.51 13.62 3.99
CA GLU A 413 0.78 14.05 2.60
C GLU A 413 1.66 13.08 1.82
N ALA A 414 2.66 12.46 2.48
CA ALA A 414 3.57 11.49 1.86
C ALA A 414 2.89 10.21 1.31
N GLN A 415 1.61 10.00 1.61
CA GLN A 415 0.81 8.87 1.15
C GLN A 415 -0.18 9.27 0.05
N TYR A 416 -0.15 10.54 -0.38
CA TYR A 416 -0.92 11.03 -1.52
C TYR A 416 -0.07 11.08 -2.80
N PRO A 417 -0.65 10.80 -3.99
CA PRO A 417 -1.98 10.22 -4.23
C PRO A 417 -1.94 8.68 -4.22
N GLU A 418 -0.86 8.09 -3.75
CA GLU A 418 -0.70 6.65 -3.65
C GLU A 418 0.09 6.28 -2.40
N ARG A 419 -0.37 5.23 -1.73
CA ARG A 419 0.24 4.73 -0.50
C ARG A 419 1.42 3.84 -0.81
N SER A 420 2.44 3.89 0.03
CA SER A 420 3.56 2.96 -0.04
C SER A 420 4.35 2.83 1.26
N LEU A 421 5.27 1.86 1.31
CA LEU A 421 6.22 1.73 2.41
C LEU A 421 7.16 2.95 2.47
N ASN A 422 7.60 3.43 1.29
CA ASN A 422 8.39 4.66 1.18
C ASN A 422 7.66 5.86 1.77
N GLY A 423 6.38 6.06 1.41
CA GLY A 423 5.57 7.13 1.98
C GLY A 423 5.48 7.07 3.51
N GLY A 424 5.52 5.88 4.10
CA GLY A 424 5.53 5.70 5.55
C GLY A 424 6.85 6.14 6.18
N ILE A 425 7.97 5.82 5.53
CA ILE A 425 9.31 6.26 5.95
C ILE A 425 9.44 7.78 5.83
N VAL A 426 9.01 8.35 4.70
CA VAL A 426 8.99 9.80 4.46
C VAL A 426 8.16 10.50 5.54
N ALA A 427 6.95 10.02 5.84
CA ALA A 427 6.12 10.59 6.90
C ALA A 427 6.82 10.59 8.27
N GLY A 428 7.51 9.49 8.62
CA GLY A 428 8.26 9.41 9.86
C GLY A 428 9.47 10.36 9.90
N TYR A 429 10.15 10.55 8.77
CA TYR A 429 11.26 11.50 8.67
C TYR A 429 10.78 12.94 8.75
N GLU A 430 9.71 13.29 8.05
CA GLU A 430 9.07 14.62 8.10
C GLU A 430 8.68 15.01 9.54
N VAL A 431 8.16 14.08 10.34
CA VAL A 431 7.89 14.32 11.77
C VAL A 431 9.18 14.51 12.56
N ALA A 432 10.17 13.63 12.36
CA ALA A 432 11.45 13.75 13.05
C ALA A 432 12.14 15.09 12.76
N ASP A 433 12.01 15.61 11.54
CA ASP A 433 12.59 16.89 11.09
C ASP A 433 11.94 18.07 11.83
N ARG A 434 10.61 18.06 11.94
CA ARG A 434 9.86 19.07 12.70
C ARG A 434 10.20 19.07 14.19
N ILE A 435 10.30 17.89 14.81
CA ILE A 435 10.70 17.76 16.22
C ILE A 435 12.09 18.36 16.47
N ASP A 436 13.03 18.18 15.53
CA ASP A 436 14.39 18.72 15.64
C ASP A 436 14.50 20.21 15.22
N GLY A 437 13.40 20.80 14.74
CA GLY A 437 13.35 22.19 14.24
C GLY A 437 14.11 22.41 12.93
N ARG A 438 14.16 21.40 12.05
CA ARG A 438 14.86 21.43 10.76
C ARG A 438 13.95 21.69 9.57
#